data_AF-A0A925US22-F1
#
_entry.id   AF-A0A925US22-F1
#
_cell.length_a   1.000
_cell.length_b   1.000
_cell.length_c   1.000
_cell.angle_alpha   90.00
_cell.angle_beta   90.00
_cell.angle_gamma   90.00
#
_symmetry.space_group_name_H-M   'P 1'
#
loop_
_entity.id
_entity.type
_entity.pdbx_description
1 polymer ?
#
loop_
_entity_poly.entity_id
_entity_poly.type
_entity_poly.pdbx_seq_one_letter_code
_entity_poly.pdbx_strand_id
1 'polypeptide(L)' 'QVNLPINREEMANYAGVTRETISRKLTIFEELGIIQLKGTRVILIKELNMLRSYVE' A
#
# COMPACT_ATOMS: atom_id res chain seq x y z
N GLN A 1 -7.81 8.23 -6.33
CA GLN A 1 -7.72 8.08 -4.86
C GLN A 1 -8.44 6.81 -4.47
N VAL A 2 -7.78 5.89 -3.77
CA VAL A 2 -8.42 4.66 -3.28
C VAL A 2 -8.58 4.80 -1.76
N ASN A 3 -9.84 4.79 -1.31
CA ASN A 3 -10.13 4.70 0.11
C ASN A 3 -10.09 3.21 0.48
N LEU A 4 -9.08 2.81 1.24
CA LEU A 4 -9.04 1.47 1.78
C LEU A 4 -9.98 1.43 3.00
N PRO A 5 -11.01 0.57 2.99
CA PRO A 5 -11.89 0.41 4.15
C PRO A 5 -11.20 -0.30 5.31
N ILE A 6 -9.97 -0.80 5.07
CA ILE A 6 -9.18 -1.60 6.00
C ILE A 6 -7.94 -0.84 6.47
N ASN A 7 -7.58 -1.03 7.73
CA ASN A 7 -6.39 -0.45 8.34
C ASN A 7 -5.13 -1.30 8.01
N ARG A 8 -3.93 -0.85 8.41
CA ARG A 8 -2.67 -1.59 8.12
C ARG A 8 -2.60 -2.97 8.77
N GLU A 9 -3.29 -3.16 9.88
CA GLU A 9 -3.33 -4.42 10.61
C GLU A 9 -4.25 -5.42 9.92
N GLU A 10 -5.42 -4.95 9.47
CA GLU A 10 -6.32 -5.69 8.60
C GLU A 10 -5.61 -6.07 7.30
N MET A 11 -4.93 -5.14 6.61
CA MET A 11 -4.14 -5.46 5.42
C MET A 11 -3.10 -6.56 5.66
N ALA A 12 -2.44 -6.52 6.81
CA ALA A 12 -1.49 -7.55 7.22
C ALA A 12 -2.17 -8.91 7.44
N ASN A 13 -3.28 -8.94 8.17
CA ASN A 13 -4.10 -10.14 8.35
C ASN A 13 -4.61 -10.71 7.00
N TYR A 14 -5.11 -9.86 6.11
CA TYR A 14 -5.58 -10.26 4.77
C TYR A 14 -4.46 -10.81 3.89
N ALA A 15 -3.27 -10.21 3.93
CA ALA A 15 -2.13 -10.62 3.12
C ALA A 15 -1.30 -11.74 3.78
N GLY A 16 -1.66 -12.20 4.99
CA GLY A 16 -0.92 -13.24 5.73
C GLY A 16 0.50 -12.82 6.13
N VAL A 17 0.73 -11.52 6.31
CA VAL A 17 2.04 -10.95 6.66
C VAL A 17 1.93 -10.06 7.88
N THR A 18 3.05 -9.67 8.48
CA THR A 18 3.02 -8.76 9.63
C THR A 18 2.71 -7.32 9.21
N ARG A 19 2.09 -6.55 10.12
CA ARG A 19 1.84 -5.11 9.96
C ARG A 19 3.11 -4.35 9.57
N GLU A 20 4.25 -4.74 10.14
CA GLU A 20 5.57 -4.18 9.80
C GLU A 20 5.97 -4.47 8.35
N THR A 21 5.73 -5.69 7.86
CA THR A 21 6.04 -6.08 6.47
C THR A 21 5.21 -5.28 5.47
N ILE A 22 3.91 -5.14 5.71
CA ILE A 22 3.03 -4.30 4.88
C ILE A 22 3.44 -2.85 4.95
N SER A 23 3.70 -2.34 6.15
CA SER A 23 4.15 -0.96 6.33
C SER A 23 5.43 -0.68 5.54
N ARG A 24 6.40 -1.59 5.59
CA ARG A 24 7.67 -1.44 4.86
C ARG A 24 7.46 -1.47 3.34
N LYS A 25 6.67 -2.40 2.81
CA LYS A 25 6.34 -2.44 1.37
C LYS A 25 5.62 -1.18 0.90
N LEU A 26 4.65 -0.68 1.68
CA LEU A 26 3.94 0.55 1.36
C LEU A 26 4.86 1.77 1.35
N THR A 27 5.81 1.87 2.29
CA THR A 27 6.82 2.92 2.28
C THR A 27 7.70 2.84 1.03
N ILE A 28 8.13 1.65 0.62
CA ILE A 28 8.92 1.48 -0.61
C ILE A 28 8.13 1.97 -1.83
N PHE A 29 6.86 1.61 -1.95
CA PHE A 29 6.02 2.09 -3.06
C PHE A 29 5.79 3.60 -3.02
N GLU A 30 5.78 4.20 -1.83
CA GLU A 30 5.72 5.66 -1.69
C GLU A 30 7.02 6.34 -2.10
N GLU A 31 8.18 5.80 -1.69
CA GLU A 31 9.51 6.30 -2.10
C GLU A 31 9.73 6.18 -3.60
N LEU A 32 9.22 5.10 -4.22
CA LEU A 32 9.23 4.92 -5.67
C LEU A 32 8.25 5.86 -6.40
N GLY A 33 7.44 6.65 -5.68
CA GLY A 33 6.46 7.56 -6.24
C GLY A 33 5.24 6.85 -6.86
N ILE A 34 5.10 5.54 -6.65
CA ILE A 34 4.01 4.71 -7.20
C ILE A 34 2.71 5.01 -6.47
N ILE A 35 2.80 5.13 -5.14
CA ILE A 35 1.67 5.49 -4.27
C ILE A 35 2.03 6.68 -3.38
N GLN A 36 1.05 7.22 -2.69
CA GLN A 36 1.21 8.24 -1.67
C GLN A 36 0.25 7.94 -0.53
N LEU A 37 0.78 7.79 0.67
CA LEU A 37 0.02 7.47 1.87
C LEU A 37 -0.50 8.78 2.45
N LYS A 38 -1.83 8.93 2.48
CA LYS A 38 -2.50 10.08 3.11
C LYS A 38 -3.04 9.62 4.47
N GLY A 39 -2.16 9.61 5.47
CA GLY A 39 -2.45 9.08 6.81
C GLY A 39 -2.45 7.55 6.87
N THR A 40 -3.25 6.97 7.76
CA THR A 40 -3.25 5.52 8.04
C THR A 40 -4.25 4.70 7.21
N ARG A 41 -5.20 5.36 6.53
CA ARG A 41 -6.34 4.69 5.87
C ARG A 41 -6.55 5.05 4.40
N VAL A 42 -5.82 6.05 3.88
CA VAL A 42 -6.00 6.51 2.49
C VAL A 42 -4.70 6.32 1.71
N ILE A 43 -4.79 5.66 0.56
CA ILE A 43 -3.67 5.49 -0.36
C ILE A 43 -4.04 6.11 -1.70
N LEU A 44 -3.22 7.05 -2.14
CA LEU A 44 -3.31 7.66 -3.45
C LEU A 44 -2.40 6.87 -4.39
N ILE A 45 -2.96 6.15 -5.34
CA ILE A 45 -2.16 5.53 -6.40
C ILE A 45 -1.85 6.63 -7.41
N LYS A 46 -0.56 6.91 -7.63
CA LYS A 46 -0.09 7.85 -8.67
C LYS A 46 0.09 7.11 -10.00
N GLU A 47 0.79 5.97 -9.96
CA GLU A 47 1.17 5.20 -11.15
C GLU A 47 0.63 3.77 -11.08
N LEU A 48 -0.60 3.57 -11.57
CA LEU A 48 -1.29 2.27 -11.52
C LEU A 48 -0.62 1.22 -12.42
N ASN A 49 -0.04 1.64 -13.55
CA ASN A 49 0.68 0.76 -14.47
C ASN A 49 1.94 0.18 -13.82
N MET A 50 2.71 1.03 -13.12
CA MET A 50 3.90 0.60 -12.41
C MET A 50 3.54 -0.35 -11.27
N LEU A 51 2.47 -0.06 -10.52
CA LEU A 51 1.98 -0.95 -9.47
C LEU A 51 1.58 -2.34 -10.00
N ARG A 52 0.90 -2.41 -11.16
CA ARG A 52 0.53 -3.69 -11.81
C ARG A 52 1.74 -4.54 -12.16
N SER A 53 2.82 -3.93 -12.64
CA SER A 53 4.06 -4.64 -12.98
C SER A 53 4.75 -5.32 -11.80
N TYR A 54 4.41 -4.97 -10.55
CA TYR A 54 4.92 -5.63 -9.34
C TYR A 54 4.05 -6.79 -8.85
N VAL A 55 2.85 -6.96 -9.41
CA VAL A 55 1.87 -7.99 -9.01
C VAL A 55 1.74 -9.09 -10.07
N GLU A 56 2.11 -8.82 -11.32
CA GLU A 56 2.17 -9.78 -12.43
C GLU A 56 3.45 -10.62 -12.45
#